data_AF-A0A6I5X6A6-F1
#
_entry.id   AF-A0A6I5X6A6-F1
#
_cell.length_a   1.000
_cell.length_b   1.000
_cell.length_c   1.000
_cell.angle_alpha   90.00
_cell.angle_beta   90.00
_cell.angle_gamma   90.00
#
_symmetry.space_group_name_H-M   'P 1'
#
loop_
_entity.id
_entity.type
_entity.pdbx_description
1 polymer ?
#
loop_
_entity_poly.entity_id
_entity_poly.type
_entity_poly.pdbx_seq_one_letter_code
_entity_poly.pdbx_strand_id
1 'polypeptide(L)'
;MSAFDASPEVGPEVGPDVVVDARGLRCPLPVIRLAQSARDAVSGAVIEVLATDPAARADIPAWCRLRGQDYLGSQPRGTGGEHTAYRVRVARTNQTDQTDNTDSTVSGSEPGRRTSAAQAPPQR
;
A
#
# COMPACT_ATOMS: atom_id res chain seq x y z
N MET A 1 -16.72 44.73 -14.12
CA MET A 1 -17.35 43.46 -14.51
C MET A 1 -16.41 42.32 -14.17
N SER A 2 -16.95 41.38 -13.40
CA SER A 2 -16.59 39.96 -13.30
C SER A 2 -15.23 39.55 -12.74
N ALA A 3 -15.34 38.96 -11.54
CA ALA A 3 -14.36 38.19 -10.82
C ALA A 3 -13.84 36.98 -11.62
N PHE A 4 -12.55 36.70 -11.50
CA PHE A 4 -12.01 35.35 -11.49
C PHE A 4 -10.96 35.29 -10.37
N ASP A 5 -11.48 35.40 -9.15
CA ASP A 5 -10.79 34.97 -7.94
C ASP A 5 -10.75 33.44 -7.99
N ALA A 6 -9.79 32.90 -8.74
CA ALA A 6 -9.44 31.49 -8.68
C ALA A 6 -8.36 31.33 -7.63
N SER A 7 -8.76 31.53 -6.37
CA SER A 7 -8.02 31.08 -5.21
C SER A 7 -7.93 29.54 -5.27
N PRO A 8 -6.76 28.90 -5.45
CA PRO A 8 -6.62 27.60 -4.87
C PRO A 8 -6.37 27.86 -3.39
N GLU A 9 -7.43 27.76 -2.59
CA GLU A 9 -7.33 27.61 -1.14
C GLU A 9 -6.67 26.24 -0.89
N VAL A 10 -5.37 26.15 -1.17
CA VAL A 10 -4.48 25.14 -0.60
C VAL A 10 -4.59 25.41 0.89
N GLY A 11 -5.29 24.52 1.61
CA GLY A 11 -5.39 24.58 3.06
C GLY A 11 -3.99 24.44 3.66
N PRO A 12 -3.84 24.23 4.98
CA PRO A 12 -2.56 23.86 5.56
C PRO A 12 -2.22 22.40 5.16
N GLU A 13 -2.15 22.12 3.87
CA GLU A 13 -1.63 20.89 3.31
C GLU A 13 -0.13 20.97 3.47
N VAL A 14 0.37 20.16 4.41
CA VAL A 14 1.78 19.80 4.51
C VAL A 14 2.24 19.45 3.10
N GLY A 15 2.91 20.41 2.46
CA GLY A 15 3.34 20.28 1.09
C GLY A 15 4.28 19.08 0.98
N PRO A 16 4.28 18.37 -0.16
CA PRO A 16 5.27 17.33 -0.35
C PRO A 16 6.67 17.93 -0.26
N ASP A 17 7.52 17.34 0.59
CA ASP A 17 8.94 17.72 0.69
C ASP A 17 9.66 17.49 -0.64
N VAL A 18 9.22 16.47 -1.40
CA VAL A 18 9.78 16.12 -2.71
C VAL A 18 8.66 15.76 -3.68
N VAL A 19 8.69 16.34 -4.87
CA VAL A 19 7.77 15.99 -5.97
C VAL A 19 8.54 15.26 -7.07
N VAL A 20 8.06 14.08 -7.45
CA VAL A 20 8.63 13.25 -8.50
C VAL A 20 7.68 13.21 -9.68
N ASP A 21 8.05 13.91 -10.76
CA ASP A 21 7.30 13.84 -12.01
C ASP A 21 7.68 12.59 -12.81
N ALA A 22 6.72 11.66 -12.89
CA ALA A 22 6.80 10.45 -13.69
C ALA A 22 5.64 10.35 -14.69
N ARG A 23 5.01 11.48 -15.03
CA ARG A 23 3.92 11.53 -16.02
C ARG A 23 4.45 11.12 -17.39
N GLY A 24 3.71 10.28 -18.10
CA GLY A 24 4.11 9.74 -19.42
C GLY A 24 5.19 8.65 -19.39
N LEU A 25 5.74 8.30 -18.22
CA LEU A 25 6.67 7.18 -18.08
C LEU A 25 5.90 5.88 -17.84
N ARG A 26 6.17 4.85 -18.65
CA ARG A 26 5.63 3.50 -18.44
C ARG A 26 6.52 2.70 -17.50
N CYS A 27 5.91 1.76 -16.79
CA CYS A 27 6.60 0.83 -15.89
C CYS A 27 7.83 0.22 -16.60
N PRO A 28 9.01 0.15 -15.96
CA PRO A 28 9.29 0.33 -14.52
C PRO A 28 9.83 1.70 -14.09
N LEU A 29 9.86 2.70 -14.96
CA LEU A 29 10.52 3.98 -14.68
C LEU A 29 9.95 4.79 -13.48
N PRO A 30 8.62 4.82 -13.21
CA PRO A 30 8.06 5.58 -12.08
C PRO A 30 8.57 5.11 -10.72
N VAL A 31 8.66 3.79 -10.53
CA VAL A 31 9.14 3.17 -9.29
C VAL A 31 10.63 3.43 -9.09
N ILE A 32 11.42 3.42 -10.16
CA ILE A 32 12.86 3.72 -10.09
C ILE A 32 13.07 5.17 -9.66
N ARG A 33 12.31 6.12 -10.20
CA ARG A 33 12.37 7.54 -9.81
C ARG A 33 11.98 7.74 -8.34
N LEU A 34 10.88 7.11 -7.90
CA LEU A 34 10.50 7.11 -6.49
C LEU A 34 11.61 6.54 -5.61
N ALA A 35 12.21 5.41 -6.00
CA ALA A 35 13.27 4.78 -5.24
C ALA A 35 14.55 5.61 -5.14
N GLN A 36 14.87 6.40 -6.18
CA GLN A 36 15.98 7.35 -6.14
C GLN A 36 15.67 8.49 -5.17
N SER A 37 14.52 9.15 -5.31
CA SER A 37 14.15 10.25 -4.40
C SER A 37 14.03 9.81 -2.94
N ALA A 38 13.55 8.61 -2.68
CA ALA A 38 13.45 8.07 -1.33
C ALA A 38 14.80 7.73 -0.69
N ARG A 39 15.87 7.52 -1.49
CA ARG A 39 17.22 7.30 -0.97
C ARG A 39 17.85 8.58 -0.44
N ASP A 40 17.60 9.69 -1.11
CA ASP A 40 18.12 11.01 -0.74
C ASP A 40 17.21 11.75 0.27
N ALA A 41 15.96 11.29 0.43
CA ALA A 41 15.00 11.91 1.34
C ALA A 41 15.26 11.58 2.82
N VAL A 42 15.01 12.56 3.67
CA VAL A 42 15.09 12.40 5.12
C VAL A 42 13.91 11.58 5.62
N SER A 43 14.13 10.77 6.67
CA SER A 43 13.04 10.06 7.33
C SER A 43 11.98 11.01 7.86
N GLY A 44 10.73 10.74 7.50
CA GLY A 44 9.57 11.56 7.80
C GLY A 44 9.11 12.39 6.61
N ALA A 45 9.94 12.56 5.58
CA ALA A 45 9.64 13.36 4.40
C ALA A 45 8.52 12.74 3.55
N VAL A 46 7.67 13.59 2.98
CA VAL A 46 6.57 13.18 2.10
C VAL A 46 6.97 13.39 0.64
N ILE A 47 7.03 12.28 -0.10
CA ILE A 47 7.29 12.26 -1.53
C ILE A 47 5.97 12.11 -2.28
N GLU A 48 5.70 13.03 -3.20
CA GLU A 48 4.56 12.96 -4.10
C GLU A 48 4.99 12.54 -5.50
N VAL A 49 4.51 11.39 -5.98
CA VAL A 49 4.78 10.87 -7.32
C VAL A 49 3.61 11.16 -8.23
N LEU A 50 3.83 11.92 -9.30
CA LEU A 50 2.84 12.17 -10.33
C LEU A 50 2.95 11.11 -11.41
N ALA A 51 1.92 10.28 -11.57
CA ALA A 51 1.88 9.26 -12.60
C ALA A 51 0.51 9.23 -13.30
N THR A 52 0.54 9.04 -14.62
CA THR A 52 -0.65 8.85 -15.47
C THR A 52 -0.96 7.38 -15.71
N ASP A 53 -0.02 6.50 -15.36
CA ASP A 53 -0.08 5.08 -15.66
C ASP A 53 -0.91 4.31 -14.62
N PRO A 54 -1.85 3.44 -15.02
CA PRO A 54 -2.69 2.69 -14.09
C PRO A 54 -1.89 1.65 -13.29
N ALA A 55 -0.77 1.13 -13.77
CA ALA A 55 0.06 0.17 -13.04
C ALA A 55 0.70 0.82 -11.80
N ALA A 56 0.96 2.14 -11.83
CA ALA A 56 1.44 2.88 -10.67
C ALA A 56 0.54 2.72 -9.43
N ARG A 57 -0.77 2.49 -9.63
CA ARG A 57 -1.73 2.23 -8.54
C ARG A 57 -1.41 0.96 -7.75
N ALA A 58 -0.85 -0.06 -8.39
CA ALA A 58 -0.45 -1.30 -7.75
C ALA A 58 1.04 -1.26 -7.35
N ASP A 59 1.88 -0.71 -8.21
CA ASP A 59 3.34 -0.73 -8.05
C ASP A 59 3.82 0.13 -6.88
N ILE A 60 3.24 1.33 -6.69
CA ILE A 60 3.66 2.24 -5.60
C ILE A 60 3.36 1.65 -4.21
N PRO A 61 2.15 1.19 -3.88
CA PRO A 61 1.91 0.58 -2.58
C PRO A 61 2.70 -0.72 -2.39
N ALA A 62 2.93 -1.50 -3.46
CA ALA A 62 3.80 -2.68 -3.39
C ALA A 62 5.25 -2.29 -3.04
N TRP A 63 5.80 -1.26 -3.69
CA TRP A 63 7.13 -0.74 -3.38
C TRP A 63 7.21 -0.20 -1.95
N CYS A 64 6.18 0.49 -1.47
CA CYS A 64 6.12 0.98 -0.09
C CYS A 64 6.20 -0.18 0.90
N ARG A 65 5.41 -1.25 0.71
CA ARG A 65 5.46 -2.46 1.54
C ARG A 65 6.83 -3.14 1.51
N LEU A 66 7.42 -3.30 0.31
CA LEU A 66 8.72 -3.95 0.14
C LEU A 66 9.87 -3.17 0.79
N ARG A 67 9.75 -1.83 0.86
CA ARG A 67 10.79 -0.95 1.40
C ARG A 67 10.50 -0.44 2.80
N GLY A 68 9.40 -0.89 3.43
CA GLY A 68 8.97 -0.43 4.75
C GLY A 68 8.67 1.06 4.80
N GLN A 69 8.08 1.60 3.73
CA GLN A 69 7.66 3.01 3.62
C GLN A 69 6.15 3.13 3.83
N ASP A 70 5.70 4.31 4.27
CA ASP A 70 4.30 4.57 4.55
C ASP A 70 3.58 5.10 3.31
N TYR A 71 2.62 4.35 2.79
CA TYR A 71 1.77 4.82 1.70
C TYR A 71 0.61 5.64 2.25
N LEU A 72 0.59 6.94 1.97
CA LEU A 72 -0.43 7.86 2.49
C LEU A 72 -1.71 7.88 1.64
N GLY A 73 -1.61 7.46 0.38
CA GLY A 73 -2.75 7.39 -0.53
C GLY A 73 -2.46 7.96 -1.91
N SER A 74 -3.49 7.93 -2.76
CA SER A 74 -3.46 8.49 -4.10
C SER A 74 -4.66 9.37 -4.33
N GLN A 75 -4.46 10.52 -4.98
CA GLN A 75 -5.53 11.43 -5.35
C GLN A 75 -5.38 11.83 -6.83
N PRO A 76 -6.47 11.84 -7.61
CA PRO A 76 -6.44 12.40 -8.95
C PRO A 76 -6.13 13.90 -8.86
N ARG A 77 -5.16 14.36 -9.67
CA ARG A 77 -4.66 15.74 -9.69
C ARG A 77 -4.60 16.23 -11.14
N GLY A 78 -4.78 17.53 -11.33
CA GLY A 78 -4.89 18.16 -12.65
C GLY A 78 -6.34 18.31 -13.14
N THR A 79 -6.53 19.17 -14.15
CA THR A 79 -7.84 19.51 -14.71
C THR A 79 -8.52 18.27 -15.28
N GLY A 80 -9.59 17.81 -14.62
CA GLY A 80 -10.34 16.62 -15.05
C GLY A 80 -9.72 15.26 -14.68
N GLY A 81 -8.72 15.21 -13.79
CA GLY A 81 -8.08 13.95 -13.39
C GLY A 81 -7.07 13.43 -14.41
N GLU A 82 -6.39 14.34 -15.11
CA GLU A 82 -5.37 14.03 -16.12
C GLU A 82 -4.26 13.10 -15.60
N HIS A 83 -3.88 13.22 -14.33
CA HIS A 83 -2.86 12.38 -13.70
C HIS A 83 -3.23 12.04 -12.25
N THR A 84 -2.58 11.03 -11.68
CA THR A 84 -2.76 10.64 -10.28
C THR A 84 -1.51 10.99 -9.49
N ALA A 85 -1.69 11.70 -8.38
CA ALA A 85 -0.65 11.98 -7.41
C ALA A 85 -0.67 10.92 -6.31
N TYR A 86 0.45 10.23 -6.11
CA TYR A 86 0.64 9.21 -5.09
C TYR A 86 1.54 9.76 -3.99
N ARG A 87 1.08 9.76 -2.75
CA ARG A 87 1.84 10.29 -1.61
C ARG A 87 2.43 9.14 -0.81
N VAL A 88 3.73 9.22 -0.59
CA VAL A 88 4.52 8.24 0.16
C VAL A 88 5.33 8.98 1.21
N ARG A 89 5.25 8.55 2.46
CA ARG A 89 6.10 9.05 3.53
C ARG A 89 7.28 8.12 3.71
N VAL A 90 8.48 8.69 3.73
CA VAL A 90 9.71 7.95 3.98
C VAL A 90 9.76 7.60 5.46
N ALA A 91 9.61 6.34 5.84
CA ALA A 91 9.77 5.92 7.23
C ALA A 91 11.24 5.56 7.48
N ARG A 92 11.73 5.79 8.71
CA ARG A 92 12.99 5.15 9.12
C ARG A 92 12.74 3.66 9.15
N THR A 93 13.40 2.93 8.27
CA THR A 93 13.42 1.47 8.30
C THR A 93 14.33 1.02 9.45
N ASN A 94 13.90 1.26 10.69
CA ASN A 94 14.39 0.48 11.82
C ASN A 94 13.69 -0.87 11.71
N GLN A 95 14.38 -1.79 11.05
CA GLN A 95 14.06 -3.21 10.91
C GLN A 95 13.79 -3.84 12.29
N THR A 96 12.56 -3.78 12.80
CA THR A 96 12.19 -4.50 14.04
C THR A 96 10.68 -4.75 14.23
N ASP A 97 9.88 -4.82 13.18
CA ASP A 97 8.50 -5.34 13.33
C ASP A 97 8.23 -6.49 12.36
N GLN A 98 8.53 -7.68 12.89
CA GLN A 98 8.02 -8.99 12.48
C GLN A 98 6.48 -8.98 12.65
N THR A 99 5.65 -9.63 11.83
CA THR A 99 5.34 -11.06 11.97
C THR A 99 4.63 -11.60 10.72
N ASP A 100 5.30 -12.44 9.93
CA ASP A 100 4.60 -13.61 9.37
C ASP A 100 5.11 -14.81 10.16
N ASN A 101 4.44 -15.04 11.29
CA ASN A 101 4.49 -16.32 11.98
C ASN A 101 3.74 -17.31 11.07
N THR A 102 4.45 -18.00 10.18
CA THR A 102 3.94 -19.24 9.59
C THR A 102 3.90 -20.29 10.70
N ASP A 103 2.90 -20.16 11.57
CA ASP A 103 2.51 -21.19 12.52
C ASP A 103 1.97 -22.37 11.70
N SER A 104 2.85 -23.34 11.56
CA SER A 104 2.49 -24.71 11.25
C SER A 104 1.66 -25.27 12.40
N THR A 105 0.81 -26.27 12.11
CA THR A 105 0.10 -27.19 13.06
C THR A 105 -1.36 -26.76 13.31
N VAL A 106 -2.42 -27.53 13.04
CA VAL A 106 -2.63 -28.99 13.07
C VAL A 106 -3.83 -29.36 12.19
N SER A 107 -3.68 -30.26 11.23
CA SER A 107 -4.81 -31.00 10.65
C SER A 107 -4.83 -32.35 11.35
N GLY A 108 -5.48 -32.38 12.50
CA GLY A 108 -5.65 -33.54 13.37
C GLY A 108 -7.12 -33.64 13.78
N SER A 109 -7.99 -33.90 12.82
CA SER A 109 -9.34 -34.41 13.06
C SER A 109 -9.20 -35.90 13.48
N GLU A 110 -9.76 -36.46 14.54
CA GLU A 110 -10.69 -36.02 15.58
C GLU A 110 -10.69 -37.16 16.64
N PRO A 111 -10.86 -36.89 17.95
CA PRO A 111 -10.96 -37.92 18.99
C PRO A 111 -12.34 -38.58 19.04
N GLY A 112 -12.35 -39.83 19.50
CA GLY A 112 -13.46 -40.77 19.45
C GLY A 112 -14.82 -40.26 19.94
N ARG A 113 -15.85 -40.45 19.09
CA ARG A 113 -17.23 -40.59 19.54
C ARG A 113 -17.53 -42.06 19.77
N ARG A 114 -17.62 -42.43 21.05
CA ARG A 114 -18.39 -43.61 21.48
C ARG A 114 -19.85 -43.31 21.20
N THR A 115 -20.48 -44.07 20.30
CA THR A 115 -21.93 -44.28 20.33
C THR A 115 -22.19 -45.76 20.33
N SER A 116 -22.55 -46.22 21.53
CA SER A 116 -23.21 -47.47 21.84
C SER A 116 -24.38 -47.69 20.87
N ALA A 117 -24.40 -48.81 20.15
CA ALA A 117 -25.58 -49.27 19.45
C ALA A 117 -25.59 -50.81 19.33
N ALA A 118 -26.67 -51.38 19.87
CA ALA A 118 -27.30 -52.63 19.44
C ALA A 118 -26.54 -53.95 19.70
N GLN A 119 -26.64 -54.36 20.95
CA GLN A 119 -26.90 -55.74 21.34
C GLN A 119 -28.02 -56.34 20.47
N ALA A 120 -27.69 -57.33 19.64
CA ALA A 120 -28.65 -58.19 18.97
C ALA A 120 -28.89 -59.46 19.83
N PRO A 121 -30.15 -59.95 19.95
CA PRO A 121 -30.57 -60.97 20.92
C PRO A 121 -30.31 -62.44 20.45
N PRO A 122 -30.61 -63.46 21.28
CA PRO A 122 -29.90 -64.75 21.34
C PRO A 122 -30.49 -65.91 20.50
N GLN A 123 -29.63 -66.91 20.22
CA GLN A 123 -29.82 -68.37 20.14
C GLN A 123 -30.95 -68.96 19.27
N ARG A 124 -30.58 -69.86 18.34
CA ARG A 124 -31.19 -71.20 18.19
C ARG A 124 -30.22 -72.19 17.56
#